data_AF-A0AAD7PUQ7-F1
#
_entry.id   AF-A0AAD7PUQ7-F1
#
_cell.length_a   1.000
_cell.length_b   1.000
_cell.length_c   1.000
_cell.angle_alpha   90.00
_cell.angle_beta   90.00
_cell.angle_gamma   90.00
#
_symmetry.space_group_name_H-M   'P 1'
#
loop_
_entity.id
_entity.type
_entity.pdbx_description
1 polymer ?
#
loop_
_entity_poly.entity_id
_entity_poly.type
_entity_poly.pdbx_seq_one_letter_code
_entity_poly.pdbx_strand_id
1 'polypeptide(L)'
;MGGFPHYGVVKEDHLLIKGCCVGPKKRFVTLRQSLLKQKSRLALEEIKLKFIDTSSKFGHGRFQTTQEKSKFYGRLKALLVLLAGADFSI
;
A
#
# COMPACT_ATOMS: atom_id res chain seq x y z
N MET A 1 4.10 -3.38 0.04
CA MET A 1 5.51 -3.71 0.42
C MET A 1 6.20 -2.51 1.06
N GLY A 2 6.75 -2.62 2.28
CA GLY A 2 7.60 -1.58 2.89
C GLY A 2 6.90 -0.31 3.40
N GLY A 3 5.56 -0.25 3.37
CA GLY A 3 4.77 0.91 3.82
C GLY A 3 4.76 2.09 2.84
N PHE A 4 4.00 3.13 3.18
CA PHE A 4 3.94 4.35 2.40
C PHE A 4 5.17 5.23 2.66
N PRO A 5 5.87 5.74 1.62
CA PRO A 5 7.09 6.52 1.82
C PRO A 5 6.82 7.78 2.66
N HIS A 6 7.63 7.99 3.70
CA HIS A 6 7.51 9.06 4.70
C HIS A 6 6.24 9.05 5.57
N TYR A 7 5.38 8.03 5.46
CA TYR A 7 4.20 7.85 6.32
C TYR A 7 4.37 6.63 7.23
N GLY A 8 4.58 5.45 6.64
CA GLY A 8 4.64 4.17 7.34
C GLY A 8 3.47 3.25 6.98
N VAL A 9 3.05 2.42 7.92
CA VAL A 9 1.97 1.45 7.74
C VAL A 9 0.64 2.05 8.20
N VAL A 10 -0.41 1.91 7.39
CA VAL A 10 -1.79 2.27 7.75
C VAL A 10 -2.41 1.07 8.45
N LYS A 11 -2.80 1.22 9.72
CA LYS A 11 -3.42 0.16 10.53
C LYS A 11 -4.91 0.38 10.82
N GLU A 12 -5.37 1.61 10.60
CA GLU A 12 -6.73 2.04 10.91
C GLU A 12 -7.59 2.12 9.64
N ASP A 13 -8.86 2.50 9.83
CA ASP A 13 -9.80 2.75 8.75
C ASP A 13 -9.26 3.83 7.81
N HIS A 14 -9.42 3.60 6.51
CA HIS A 14 -8.85 4.45 5.48
C HIS A 14 -9.83 4.68 4.34
N LEU A 15 -9.66 5.82 3.68
CA LEU A 15 -10.47 6.25 2.55
C LEU A 15 -9.59 6.36 1.30
N LEU A 16 -10.13 5.92 0.16
CA LEU A 16 -9.50 6.11 -1.15
C LEU A 16 -10.18 7.28 -1.86
N ILE A 17 -9.44 8.39 -2.00
CA ILE A 17 -9.91 9.59 -2.69
C ILE A 17 -9.40 9.55 -4.13
N LYS A 18 -10.29 9.81 -5.09
CA LYS A 18 -9.91 9.93 -6.50
C LYS A 18 -8.98 11.13 -6.70
N GLY A 19 -7.78 10.89 -7.22
CA GLY A 19 -6.80 11.95 -7.53
C GLY A 19 -5.86 12.28 -6.37
N CYS A 20 -5.57 13.56 -6.16
CA CYS A 20 -4.68 14.06 -5.10
C CYS A 20 -5.44 14.94 -4.09
N CYS A 21 -4.89 15.05 -2.87
CA CYS A 21 -5.40 15.90 -1.80
C CYS A 21 -4.40 16.99 -1.46
N VAL A 22 -4.85 18.01 -0.73
CA VAL A 22 -4.04 19.20 -0.44
C VAL A 22 -2.85 18.92 0.49
N GLY A 23 -1.66 19.09 -0.08
CA GLY A 23 -0.34 19.16 0.56
C GLY A 23 0.29 17.81 0.98
N PRO A 24 1.47 17.83 1.67
CA PRO A 24 2.24 16.66 2.04
C PRO A 24 1.54 15.60 2.89
N LYS A 25 2.12 14.40 2.82
CA LYS A 25 1.81 13.21 3.63
C LYS A 25 1.88 13.55 5.13
N LYS A 26 1.06 12.87 5.95
CA LYS A 26 0.86 13.10 7.39
C LYS A 26 0.10 14.38 7.78
N ARG A 27 -0.23 15.29 6.84
CA ARG A 27 -1.08 16.43 7.17
C ARG A 27 -2.50 15.96 7.50
N PHE A 28 -3.05 16.49 8.58
CA PHE A 28 -4.48 16.36 8.89
C PHE A 28 -5.34 17.08 7.83
N VAL A 29 -6.37 16.40 7.32
CA VAL A 29 -7.29 16.94 6.33
C VAL A 29 -8.72 16.79 6.83
N THR A 30 -9.44 17.91 6.93
CA THR A 30 -10.88 17.90 7.24
C THR A 30 -11.69 17.63 5.98
N LEU A 31 -12.46 16.54 5.98
CA LEU A 31 -13.38 16.23 4.88
C LEU A 31 -14.76 16.82 5.18
N ARG A 32 -15.37 17.52 4.21
CA ARG A 32 -16.72 18.07 4.30
C ARG A 32 -17.59 17.50 3.20
N GLN A 33 -18.85 17.26 3.50
CA GLN A 33 -19.85 16.96 2.48
C GLN A 33 -20.00 18.13 1.49
N SER A 34 -20.33 17.81 0.24
CA SER A 34 -20.63 18.81 -0.77
C SER A 34 -21.86 19.62 -0.39
N LEU A 35 -21.79 20.96 -0.48
CA LEU A 35 -22.92 21.84 -0.18
C LEU A 35 -24.03 21.74 -1.24
N LEU A 36 -23.65 21.46 -2.49
CA LEU A 36 -24.56 21.30 -3.61
C LEU A 36 -24.67 19.82 -3.98
N LYS A 37 -25.91 19.37 -4.27
CA LYS A 37 -26.18 18.01 -4.73
C LYS A 37 -25.48 17.75 -6.06
N GLN A 38 -24.57 16.78 -6.08
CA GLN A 38 -23.88 16.37 -7.30
C GLN A 38 -24.83 15.57 -8.20
N LYS A 39 -25.04 16.03 -9.45
CA LYS A 39 -25.94 15.39 -10.43
C LYS A 39 -25.20 14.81 -11.64
N SER A 40 -23.87 14.98 -11.72
CA SER A 40 -23.09 14.50 -12.85
C SER A 40 -23.01 12.97 -12.84
N ARG A 41 -23.02 12.35 -14.04
CA ARG A 41 -22.92 10.89 -14.18
C ARG A 41 -21.67 10.34 -13.51
N LEU A 42 -20.55 11.06 -13.61
CA LEU A 42 -19.28 10.73 -12.96
C LEU A 42 -19.35 10.70 -11.43
N ALA A 43 -20.25 11.47 -10.82
CA ALA A 43 -20.42 11.53 -9.37
C ALA A 43 -21.41 10.48 -8.83
N LEU A 44 -22.29 9.95 -9.70
CA LEU A 44 -23.33 8.97 -9.34
C LEU A 44 -22.94 7.53 -9.71
N GLU A 45 -21.77 7.33 -10.31
CA GLU A 45 -21.29 6.01 -10.70
C GLU A 45 -20.96 5.15 -9.47
N GLU A 46 -21.44 3.90 -9.47
CA GLU A 46 -21.08 2.91 -8.45
C GLU A 46 -19.67 2.38 -8.72
N ILE A 47 -18.72 2.67 -7.83
CA ILE A 47 -17.31 2.34 -8.03
C ILE A 47 -17.03 0.92 -7.51
N LYS A 48 -16.79 -0.02 -8.44
CA LYS A 48 -16.29 -1.38 -8.14
C LYS A 48 -14.83 -1.52 -8.55
N LEU A 49 -13.93 -1.54 -7.57
CA LEU A 49 -12.49 -1.67 -7.82
C LEU A 49 -12.13 -3.13 -8.11
N LYS A 50 -11.42 -3.37 -9.23
CA LYS A 50 -10.91 -4.71 -9.58
C LYS A 50 -9.52 -4.97 -9.01
N PHE A 51 -8.68 -3.95 -8.91
CA PHE A 51 -7.28 -4.08 -8.51
C PHE A 51 -6.79 -2.82 -7.81
N ILE A 52 -6.00 -3.02 -6.75
CA ILE A 52 -5.30 -1.97 -6.01
C ILE A 52 -3.82 -2.34 -6.00
N ASP A 53 -2.98 -1.40 -6.44
CA ASP A 53 -1.54 -1.61 -6.44
C ASP A 53 -0.96 -1.45 -5.02
N THR A 54 -0.41 -2.54 -4.50
CA THR A 54 0.24 -2.65 -3.18
C THR A 54 1.76 -2.80 -3.29
N SER A 55 2.29 -2.67 -4.51
CA SER A 55 3.72 -2.69 -4.77
C SER A 55 4.46 -1.57 -4.03
N SER A 56 5.76 -1.76 -3.85
CA SER A 56 6.61 -0.75 -3.22
C SER A 56 6.58 0.55 -4.01
N LYS A 57 6.35 1.66 -3.32
CA LYS A 57 6.49 3.03 -3.87
C LYS A 57 7.84 3.66 -3.55
N PHE A 58 8.71 2.91 -2.88
CA PHE A 58 10.12 3.26 -2.75
C PHE A 58 10.88 2.60 -3.90
N GLY A 59 11.46 3.41 -4.78
CA GLY A 59 12.07 2.96 -6.04
C GLY A 59 11.05 2.44 -7.05
N HIS A 60 11.42 1.40 -7.82
CA HIS A 60 10.55 0.75 -8.81
C HIS A 60 9.90 -0.51 -8.22
N GLY A 61 8.60 -0.43 -7.91
CA GLY A 61 7.81 -1.56 -7.42
C GLY A 61 7.64 -2.65 -8.48
N ARG A 62 7.94 -3.91 -8.12
CA ARG A 62 7.80 -5.09 -9.01
C ARG A 62 6.87 -6.18 -8.48
N PHE A 63 6.69 -6.26 -7.18
CA PHE A 63 5.91 -7.32 -6.52
C PHE A 63 4.82 -6.70 -5.67
N GLN A 64 3.64 -7.32 -5.66
CA GLN A 64 2.50 -6.89 -4.84
C GLN A 64 2.65 -7.44 -3.42
N THR A 65 2.96 -8.73 -3.31
CA THR A 65 3.08 -9.42 -2.03
C THR A 65 4.52 -9.81 -1.70
N THR A 66 4.81 -9.98 -0.40
CA THR A 66 6.10 -10.52 0.07
C THR A 66 6.30 -11.95 -0.44
N GLN A 67 5.23 -12.74 -0.55
CA GLN A 67 5.31 -14.12 -1.02
C GLN A 67 5.69 -14.20 -2.50
N GLU A 68 5.15 -13.33 -3.37
CA GLU A 68 5.57 -13.22 -4.77
C GLU A 68 7.06 -12.91 -4.87
N LYS A 69 7.55 -11.96 -4.07
CA LYS A 69 8.96 -11.59 -4.03
C LYS A 69 9.84 -12.79 -3.64
N SER A 70 9.48 -13.50 -2.57
CA SER A 70 10.25 -14.67 -2.10
C SER A 70 10.23 -15.81 -3.11
N LYS A 71 9.09 -16.09 -3.75
CA LYS A 71 8.98 -17.11 -4.81
C LYS A 71 9.83 -16.75 -6.03
N PHE A 72 9.83 -15.49 -6.44
CA PHE A 72 10.59 -15.02 -7.60
C PHE A 72 12.10 -15.11 -7.39
N TYR A 73 12.60 -14.67 -6.22
CA TYR A 73 14.03 -14.67 -5.93
C TYR A 73 14.56 -16.03 -5.43
N GLY A 74 13.69 -16.93 -4.96
CA GLY A 74 14.08 -18.26 -4.50
C GLY A 74 15.00 -18.23 -3.27
N ARG A 75 16.00 -19.13 -3.24
CA ARG A 75 16.95 -19.24 -2.13
C ARG A 75 17.99 -18.12 -2.18
N LEU A 76 17.91 -17.20 -1.23
CA LEU A 76 18.88 -16.12 -1.04
C LEU A 76 19.91 -16.51 0.03
N LYS A 77 21.16 -16.04 -0.12
CA LYS A 77 22.24 -16.26 0.84
C LYS A 77 21.87 -15.82 2.27
N ALA A 78 21.21 -14.67 2.40
CA ALA A 78 20.77 -14.15 3.70
C ALA A 78 19.72 -15.05 4.40
N LEU A 79 18.85 -15.69 3.63
CA LEU A 79 17.85 -16.62 4.17
C LEU A 79 18.50 -17.94 4.63
N LEU A 80 19.53 -18.41 3.90
CA LEU A 80 20.28 -19.61 4.25
C LEU A 80 21.03 -19.46 5.59
N VAL A 81 21.64 -18.30 5.82
CA VAL A 81 22.42 -18.03 7.05
C VAL A 81 21.51 -17.94 8.27
N LEU A 82 20.27 -17.43 8.14
CA LEU A 82 19.30 -17.41 9.23
C LEU A 82 18.81 -18.81 9.62
N LEU A 83 18.58 -19.69 8.65
CA LEU A 83 18.20 -21.07 8.91
C LEU A 83 19.35 -21.85 9.58
N ALA A 84 20.56 -21.72 9.06
CA ALA A 84 21.74 -22.38 9.61
C ALA A 84 22.10 -21.91 11.05
N GLY A 85 21.68 -20.71 11.45
CA GLY A 85 21.86 -20.19 12.81
C GLY A 85 20.75 -20.58 13.80
N ALA A 86 19.56 -20.94 13.31
CA ALA A 86 18.45 -21.41 14.14
C ALA A 86 18.61 -22.89 14.57
N ASP A 87 19.42 -23.65 13.85
CA ASP A 87 19.69 -25.07 14.10
C ASP A 87 20.71 -25.33 15.24
N PHE A 88 21.21 -24.27 15.93
CA PHE A 88 22.20 -24.37 17.02
C PHE A 88 21.63 -24.08 18.43
N SER A 89 20.31 -24.04 18.59
CA SER A 89 19.64 -23.95 19.89
C SER A 89 18.63 -25.08 20.08
N ILE A 90 19.15 -26.30 20.16
CA ILE A 90 18.56 -27.44 20.86
C ILE A 90 19.67 -28.02 21.74
#